data_AF-A0AAP8HUG8-F1
#
_entry.id   AF-A0AAP8HUG8-F1
#
_cell.length_a   1.000
_cell.length_b   1.000
_cell.length_c   1.000
_cell.angle_alpha   90.00
_cell.angle_beta   90.00
_cell.angle_gamma   90.00
#
_symmetry.space_group_name_H-M   'P 1'
#
loop_
_entity.id
_entity.type
_entity.pdbx_description
1 polymer ?
#
loop_
_entity_poly.entity_id
_entity_poly.type
_entity_poly.pdbx_seq_one_letter_code
_entity_poly.pdbx_strand_id
1 'polypeptide(L)'
;KLGFAGPCSGGFRLLPQTRWLLLLGDETALPAMRTIIASLSAPLPVLWFAEVGDAQEIQDVDCSFLQVNSWQIRTRHFDSVMNSPLVQAVSHCELPAGEGQVWLACEHQVAAYLKARFINEMGISRAA
;
A
#
# COMPACT_ATOMS: atom_id res chain seq x y z
N LYS A 1 6.89 21.78 -29.02
CA LYS A 1 7.04 20.33 -29.32
C LYS A 1 6.88 19.59 -28.00
N LEU A 2 5.90 18.69 -27.89
CA LEU A 2 5.72 17.84 -26.71
C LEU A 2 6.56 16.57 -26.90
N GLY A 3 7.30 16.16 -25.88
CA GLY A 3 8.02 14.89 -25.82
C GLY A 3 7.56 14.09 -24.60
N PHE A 4 7.52 12.76 -24.73
CA PHE A 4 7.19 11.85 -23.64
C PHE A 4 8.43 11.07 -23.22
N ALA A 5 8.56 10.79 -21.92
CA ALA A 5 9.52 9.85 -21.37
C ALA A 5 8.76 8.65 -20.80
N GLY A 6 9.23 7.43 -21.10
CA GLY A 6 8.65 6.15 -20.65
C GLY A 6 9.34 5.57 -19.42
N PRO A 7 8.79 4.52 -18.80
CA PRO A 7 8.92 4.26 -17.37
C PRO A 7 10.37 4.05 -16.91
N CYS A 8 10.73 4.68 -15.78
CA CYS A 8 11.89 4.26 -15.01
C CYS A 8 11.63 2.83 -14.51
N SER A 9 12.52 1.90 -14.85
CA SER A 9 12.43 0.44 -14.66
C SER A 9 12.42 -0.05 -13.19
N GLY A 10 11.94 0.76 -12.24
CA GLY A 10 11.88 0.46 -10.81
C GLY A 10 10.53 -0.09 -10.33
N GLY A 11 9.86 -0.92 -11.13
CA GLY A 11 8.58 -1.52 -10.76
C GLY A 11 8.68 -2.39 -9.49
N PHE A 12 7.57 -2.53 -8.76
CA PHE A 12 7.50 -3.43 -7.60
C PHE A 12 7.72 -4.88 -8.05
N ARG A 13 8.56 -5.61 -7.31
CA ARG A 13 8.75 -7.05 -7.47
C ARG A 13 8.56 -7.73 -6.12
N LEU A 14 7.71 -8.75 -6.11
CA LEU A 14 7.53 -9.59 -4.95
C LEU A 14 8.80 -10.41 -4.70
N LEU A 15 9.34 -10.37 -3.48
CA LEU A 15 10.49 -11.19 -3.11
C LEU A 15 10.08 -12.67 -2.96
N PRO A 16 10.94 -13.65 -3.34
CA PRO A 16 10.61 -15.07 -3.25
C PRO A 16 10.26 -15.57 -1.85
N GLN A 17 10.76 -14.91 -0.81
CA GLN A 17 10.48 -15.21 0.60
C GLN A 17 9.22 -14.51 1.13
N THR A 18 8.60 -13.59 0.39
CA THR A 18 7.43 -12.87 0.88
C THR A 18 6.27 -13.82 1.16
N ARG A 19 5.74 -13.76 2.38
CA ARG A 19 4.61 -14.55 2.89
C ARG A 19 3.35 -13.73 3.00
N TRP A 20 3.45 -12.40 3.10
CA TRP A 20 2.32 -11.48 3.08
C TRP A 20 2.73 -10.13 2.49
N LEU A 21 1.75 -9.41 1.96
CA LEU A 21 1.96 -8.13 1.27
C LEU A 21 1.05 -7.06 1.88
N LEU A 22 1.62 -5.92 2.25
CA LEU A 22 0.88 -4.75 2.70
C LEU A 22 0.98 -3.64 1.65
N LEU A 23 -0.17 -3.25 1.08
CA LEU A 23 -0.30 -2.19 0.10
C LEU A 23 -0.97 -0.99 0.74
N LEU A 24 -0.27 0.15 0.76
CA LEU A 24 -0.72 1.40 1.33
C LEU A 24 -0.65 2.50 0.28
N GLY A 25 -1.75 3.21 0.05
CA GLY A 25 -1.70 4.33 -0.85
C GLY A 25 -2.91 5.26 -0.84
N ASP A 26 -2.83 6.32 -1.63
CA ASP A 26 -3.96 7.20 -1.90
C ASP A 26 -4.61 6.88 -3.26
N GLU A 27 -5.60 7.67 -3.66
CA GLU A 27 -6.30 7.57 -4.95
C GLU A 27 -5.32 7.44 -6.14
N THR A 28 -4.19 8.15 -6.10
CA THR A 28 -3.20 8.15 -7.19
C THR A 28 -2.40 6.85 -7.27
N ALA A 29 -2.35 6.09 -6.17
CA ALA A 29 -1.66 4.81 -6.06
C ALA A 29 -2.54 3.61 -6.45
N LEU A 30 -3.86 3.76 -6.50
CA LEU A 30 -4.79 2.68 -6.85
C LEU A 30 -4.41 1.93 -8.14
N PRO A 31 -4.04 2.60 -9.26
CA PRO A 31 -3.67 1.89 -10.49
C PRO A 31 -2.42 1.02 -10.32
N ALA A 32 -1.44 1.49 -9.54
CA ALA A 32 -0.22 0.73 -9.26
C ALA A 32 -0.49 -0.47 -8.34
N MET A 33 -1.32 -0.29 -7.30
CA MET A 33 -1.71 -1.37 -6.39
C MET A 33 -2.43 -2.50 -7.13
N ARG A 34 -3.34 -2.15 -8.05
CA ARG A 34 -4.02 -3.13 -8.92
C ARG A 34 -3.05 -3.90 -9.79
N THR A 35 -2.07 -3.21 -10.37
CA THR A 35 -1.02 -3.83 -11.17
C THR A 35 -0.18 -4.81 -10.34
N ILE A 36 0.11 -4.46 -9.08
CA ILE A 36 0.82 -5.34 -8.15
C ILE A 36 -0.02 -6.59 -7.86
N ILE A 37 -1.28 -6.43 -7.48
CA ILE A 37 -2.20 -7.56 -7.17
C ILE A 37 -2.34 -8.48 -8.39
N ALA A 38 -2.54 -7.92 -9.59
CA ALA A 38 -2.67 -8.69 -10.83
C ALA A 38 -1.37 -9.42 -11.24
N SER A 39 -0.21 -8.98 -10.74
CA SER A 39 1.09 -9.62 -11.02
C SER A 39 1.41 -10.79 -10.07
N LEU A 40 0.62 -11.00 -9.01
CA LEU A 40 0.85 -12.07 -8.05
C LEU A 40 0.57 -13.43 -8.68
N SER A 41 1.60 -14.27 -8.74
CA SER A 41 1.53 -15.60 -9.37
C SER A 41 1.04 -16.71 -8.42
N ALA A 42 1.05 -16.46 -7.11
CA ALA A 42 0.59 -17.40 -6.09
C ALA A 42 -0.26 -16.66 -5.05
N PRO A 43 -1.31 -17.30 -4.50
CA PRO A 43 -2.12 -16.70 -3.45
C PRO A 43 -1.29 -16.53 -2.17
N LEU A 44 -1.28 -15.32 -1.65
CA LEU A 44 -0.70 -14.97 -0.36
C LEU A 44 -1.57 -13.88 0.31
N PRO A 45 -1.58 -13.77 1.64
CA PRO A 45 -2.27 -12.71 2.36
C PRO A 45 -1.87 -11.31 1.87
N VAL A 46 -2.81 -10.59 1.26
CA VAL A 46 -2.65 -9.18 0.91
C VAL A 46 -3.54 -8.33 1.82
N LEU A 47 -2.93 -7.36 2.49
CA LEU A 47 -3.60 -6.30 3.23
C LEU A 47 -3.55 -5.04 2.39
N TRP A 48 -4.71 -4.48 2.10
CA TRP A 48 -4.83 -3.31 1.25
C TRP A 48 -5.55 -2.20 1.99
N PHE A 49 -4.87 -1.07 2.19
CA PHE A 49 -5.47 0.18 2.62
C PHE A 49 -5.25 1.26 1.57
N ALA A 50 -6.35 1.87 1.14
CA ALA A 50 -6.35 3.02 0.25
C ALA A 50 -7.10 4.20 0.88
N GLU A 51 -6.54 5.41 0.76
CA GLU A 51 -7.23 6.67 1.03
C GLU A 51 -7.88 7.16 -0.26
N VAL A 52 -9.21 7.22 -0.29
CA VAL A 52 -9.98 7.71 -1.45
C VAL A 52 -10.92 8.82 -1.03
N GLY A 53 -11.13 9.78 -1.93
CA GLY A 53 -12.07 10.88 -1.73
C GLY A 53 -13.52 10.41 -1.90
N ASP A 54 -13.73 9.44 -2.78
CA ASP A 54 -15.00 8.78 -3.03
C ASP A 54 -14.80 7.27 -3.19
N ALA A 55 -15.70 6.47 -2.63
CA ALA A 55 -15.71 5.01 -2.83
C ALA A 55 -15.83 4.63 -4.32
N GLN A 56 -16.41 5.48 -5.17
CA GLN A 56 -16.51 5.25 -6.61
C GLN A 56 -15.16 5.29 -7.34
N GLU A 57 -14.13 5.88 -6.73
CA GLU A 57 -12.75 5.87 -7.27
C GLU A 57 -12.14 4.48 -7.17
N ILE A 58 -12.67 3.63 -6.29
CA ILE A 58 -12.29 2.23 -6.16
C ILE A 58 -12.96 1.43 -7.28
N GLN A 59 -12.16 1.07 -8.27
CA GLN A 59 -12.57 0.12 -9.31
C GLN A 59 -12.45 -1.32 -8.80
N ASP A 60 -13.25 -2.21 -9.39
CA ASP A 60 -13.21 -3.64 -9.06
C ASP A 60 -11.77 -4.20 -9.18
N VAL A 61 -11.42 -4.95 -8.14
CA VAL A 61 -10.18 -5.71 -8.05
C VAL A 61 -10.54 -7.14 -7.80
N ASP A 62 -9.82 -8.03 -8.48
CA ASP A 62 -9.94 -9.46 -8.24
C ASP A 62 -9.55 -9.76 -6.79
N CYS A 63 -10.57 -9.96 -5.96
CA CYS A 63 -10.45 -10.20 -4.53
C CYS A 63 -10.06 -11.65 -4.21
N SER A 64 -9.89 -12.52 -5.21
CA SER A 64 -9.55 -13.94 -5.01
C SER A 64 -8.26 -14.15 -4.20
N PHE A 65 -7.41 -13.12 -4.14
CA PHE A 65 -6.14 -13.11 -3.42
C PHE A 65 -6.16 -12.29 -2.12
N LEU A 66 -7.26 -11.61 -1.79
CA LEU A 66 -7.32 -10.66 -0.67
C LEU A 66 -7.87 -11.37 0.58
N GLN A 67 -7.05 -11.44 1.64
CA GLN A 67 -7.51 -11.97 2.93
C GLN A 67 -8.18 -10.90 3.80
N VAL A 68 -7.86 -9.62 3.60
CA VAL A 68 -8.45 -8.51 4.34
C VAL A 68 -8.72 -7.33 3.40
N ASN A 69 -9.99 -7.01 3.21
CA ASN A 69 -10.47 -5.84 2.47
C ASN A 69 -10.80 -4.71 3.46
N SER A 70 -9.80 -3.93 3.84
CA SER A 70 -9.95 -2.81 4.77
C SER A 70 -9.80 -1.48 4.04
N TRP A 71 -10.87 -1.07 3.36
CA TRP A 71 -10.96 0.22 2.69
C TRP A 71 -11.38 1.28 3.70
N GLN A 72 -10.70 2.42 3.70
CA GLN A 72 -11.04 3.56 4.58
C GLN A 72 -11.27 4.80 3.70
N ILE A 73 -12.54 5.10 3.45
CA ILE A 73 -12.94 6.34 2.78
C ILE A 73 -12.65 7.49 3.75
N ARG A 74 -11.82 8.46 3.34
CA ARG A 74 -11.56 9.62 4.19
C ARG A 74 -11.38 10.88 3.35
N THR A 75 -12.03 11.94 3.84
CA THR A 75 -11.94 13.29 3.31
C THR A 75 -10.52 13.85 3.51
N ARG A 76 -9.97 14.43 2.43
CA ARG A 76 -8.59 14.93 2.22
C ARG A 76 -7.97 15.86 3.30
N HIS A 77 -8.69 16.24 4.35
CA HIS A 77 -8.18 17.11 5.40
C HIS A 77 -8.04 16.34 6.71
N PHE A 78 -6.80 16.02 7.05
CA PHE A 78 -6.42 15.68 8.41
C PHE A 78 -5.46 16.76 8.92
N ASP A 79 -5.67 17.23 10.16
CA ASP A 79 -4.88 18.32 10.74
C ASP A 79 -3.45 17.90 11.14
N SER A 80 -3.16 16.60 11.09
CA SER A 80 -1.86 16.01 11.46
C SER A 80 -1.67 14.64 10.82
N VAL A 81 -0.43 14.29 10.46
CA VAL A 81 -0.05 12.96 9.94
C VAL A 81 -0.56 11.82 10.84
N MET A 82 -0.64 12.01 12.16
CA MET A 82 -1.19 11.02 13.09
C MET A 82 -2.67 10.69 12.83
N ASN A 83 -3.41 11.65 12.28
CA ASN A 83 -4.83 11.51 11.93
C ASN A 83 -5.02 10.95 10.51
N SER A 84 -3.93 10.65 9.79
CA SER A 84 -4.01 10.02 8.47
C SER A 84 -4.77 8.68 8.57
N PRO A 85 -5.71 8.42 7.62
CA PRO A 85 -6.36 7.12 7.44
C PRO A 85 -5.38 5.95 7.40
N LEU A 86 -4.32 6.03 6.62
CA LEU A 86 -3.32 4.97 6.52
C LEU A 86 -2.58 4.75 7.85
N VAL A 87 -2.24 5.82 8.57
CA VAL A 87 -1.56 5.70 9.88
C VAL A 87 -2.46 5.03 10.90
N GLN A 88 -3.74 5.41 10.94
CA GLN A 88 -4.73 4.79 11.83
C GLN A 88 -4.99 3.34 11.45
N ALA A 89 -5.12 3.05 10.16
CA ALA A 89 -5.27 1.70 9.65
C ALA A 89 -4.11 0.79 10.07
N VAL A 90 -2.87 1.21 9.83
CA VAL A 90 -1.67 0.46 10.20
C VAL A 90 -1.57 0.27 11.72
N SER A 91 -2.01 1.25 12.52
CA SER A 91 -1.95 1.15 13.99
C SER A 91 -2.95 0.16 14.58
N HIS A 92 -4.06 -0.13 13.89
CA HIS A 92 -5.08 -1.09 14.34
C HIS A 92 -5.01 -2.42 13.57
N CYS A 93 -4.07 -2.54 12.64
CA CYS A 93 -3.92 -3.73 11.82
C CYS A 93 -3.02 -4.74 12.52
N GLU A 94 -3.47 -5.99 12.60
CA GLU A 94 -2.61 -7.11 12.93
C GLU A 94 -1.90 -7.58 11.66
N LEU A 95 -0.56 -7.51 11.65
CA LEU A 95 0.24 -8.00 10.52
C LEU A 95 0.36 -9.52 10.60
N PRO A 96 0.23 -10.25 9.47
CA PRO A 96 0.47 -11.69 9.46
C PRO A 96 1.90 -12.02 9.90
N ALA A 97 2.08 -13.21 10.46
CA ALA A 97 3.41 -13.71 10.81
C ALA A 97 4.23 -14.07 9.54
N GLY A 98 5.56 -14.02 9.66
CA GLY A 98 6.50 -14.37 8.58
C GLY A 98 7.04 -13.16 7.82
N GLU A 99 7.76 -13.41 6.71
CA GLU A 99 8.38 -12.33 5.94
C GLU A 99 7.34 -11.50 5.16
N GLY A 100 7.19 -10.24 5.58
CA GLY A 100 6.32 -9.28 4.91
C GLY A 100 7.04 -8.39 3.92
N GLN A 101 6.33 -7.97 2.88
CA GLN A 101 6.77 -6.88 2.01
C GLN A 101 5.73 -5.76 2.06
N VAL A 102 6.21 -4.52 2.19
CA VAL A 102 5.36 -3.33 2.23
C VAL A 102 5.58 -2.51 0.97
N TRP A 103 4.51 -2.12 0.31
CA TRP A 103 4.52 -1.13 -0.77
C TRP A 103 3.69 0.08 -0.33
N LEU A 104 4.26 1.27 -0.51
CA LEU A 104 3.71 2.51 0.01
C LEU A 104 3.86 3.63 -1.02
N ALA A 105 2.74 4.17 -1.48
CA ALA A 105 2.69 5.37 -2.32
C ALA A 105 1.50 6.24 -1.91
N CYS A 106 1.79 7.29 -1.13
CA CYS A 106 0.80 8.28 -0.69
C CYS A 106 1.51 9.63 -0.51
N GLU A 107 0.83 10.59 0.10
CA GLU A 107 1.40 11.87 0.54
C GLU A 107 2.76 11.69 1.25
N HIS A 108 3.69 12.59 0.98
CA HIS A 108 5.10 12.44 1.35
C HIS A 108 5.33 12.34 2.87
N GLN A 109 4.67 13.17 3.68
CA GLN A 109 4.82 13.16 5.13
C GLN A 109 4.22 11.89 5.74
N VAL A 110 3.05 11.46 5.27
CA VAL A 110 2.44 10.17 5.65
C VAL A 110 3.37 9.02 5.28
N ALA A 111 3.92 9.04 4.07
CA ALA A 111 4.83 8.01 3.59
C ALA A 111 6.13 7.93 4.40
N ALA A 112 6.71 9.09 4.74
CA ALA A 112 7.91 9.18 5.56
C ALA A 112 7.67 8.68 6.99
N TYR A 113 6.54 9.07 7.58
CA TYR A 113 6.14 8.64 8.93
C TYR A 113 5.93 7.12 9.00
N LEU A 114 5.14 6.56 8.06
CA LEU A 114 4.89 5.12 8.00
C LEU A 114 6.18 4.32 7.78
N LYS A 115 7.09 4.79 6.91
CA LYS A 115 8.41 4.17 6.73
C LYS A 115 9.22 4.13 8.03
N ALA A 116 9.25 5.24 8.78
CA ALA A 116 9.95 5.29 10.06
C ALA A 116 9.35 4.29 11.06
N ARG A 117 8.02 4.19 11.13
CA ARG A 117 7.34 3.20 11.99
C ARG A 117 7.65 1.76 11.58
N PHE A 118 7.60 1.44 10.28
CA PHE A 118 7.89 0.09 9.80
C PHE A 118 9.31 -0.36 10.15
N ILE A 119 10.29 0.53 10.00
CA ILE A 119 11.70 0.23 10.28
C ILE A 119 11.96 0.16 11.78
N ASN A 120 11.49 1.15 12.54
CA ASN A 120 11.88 1.32 13.95
C ASN A 120 11.04 0.51 14.92
N GLU A 121 9.76 0.28 14.60
CA GLU A 121 8.80 -0.33 15.54
C GLU A 121 8.37 -1.72 15.11
N MET A 122 8.27 -1.98 13.81
CA MET A 122 7.80 -3.27 13.28
C MET A 122 8.93 -4.17 12.75
N GLY A 123 10.18 -3.69 12.78
CA GLY A 123 11.36 -4.47 12.34
C GLY A 123 11.37 -4.82 10.85
N ILE A 124 10.53 -4.17 10.03
CA ILE A 124 10.47 -4.41 8.59
C ILE A 124 11.59 -3.61 7.93
N SER A 125 12.64 -4.31 7.51
CA SER A 125 13.77 -3.70 6.80
C SER A 125 13.40 -3.37 5.35
N ARG A 126 14.07 -2.37 4.77
CA ARG A 126 13.91 -2.05 3.34
C ARG A 126 14.30 -3.28 2.51
N ALA A 127 13.43 -3.65 1.56
CA ALA A 127 13.81 -4.58 0.50
C ALA A 127 14.97 -3.95 -0.29
N ALA A 128 16.09 -4.68 -0.39
CA ALA A 128 17.29 -4.27 -1.11
C ALA A 128 17.05 -4.24 -2.63
#